data_AF-A0A8T5SI48-F1
#
_entry.id   AF-A0A8T5SI48-F1
#
_cell.length_a   1.000
_cell.length_b   1.000
_cell.length_c   1.000
_cell.angle_alpha   90.00
_cell.angle_beta   90.00
_cell.angle_gamma   90.00
#
_symmetry.space_group_name_H-M   'P 1'
#
loop_
_entity.id
_entity.type
_entity.pdbx_description
1 polymer ?
#
loop_
_entity_poly.entity_id
_entity_poly.type
_entity_poly.pdbx_seq_one_letter_code
_entity_poly.pdbx_strand_id
1 'polypeptide(L)'
;IVFLTIALLFIIIHKPKYWFSLHVVFASSGIILAIIGLYLLDSLILILNHATIGLITFIILIGTTLIGTIAYRIKKKNVRLIHIWISRVIYIISIVTVVLGIGFFLK
;
A
#
# COMPACT_ATOMS: atom_id res chain seq x y z
N ILE A 1 -4.59 5.42 0.60
CA ILE A 1 -4.87 5.24 -0.85
C ILE A 1 -4.19 6.29 -1.72
N VAL A 2 -4.40 7.60 -1.48
CA VAL A 2 -3.86 8.67 -2.35
C VAL A 2 -2.36 8.53 -2.62
N PHE A 3 -1.55 8.37 -1.56
CA PHE A 3 -0.12 8.14 -1.69
C PHE A 3 0.25 6.88 -2.47
N LEU A 4 -0.51 5.79 -2.31
CA LEU A 4 -0.32 4.54 -3.05
C LEU A 4 -0.64 4.73 -4.54
N THR A 5 -1.69 5.50 -4.86
CA THR A 5 -2.04 5.89 -6.23
C THR A 5 -0.91 6.69 -6.87
N ILE A 6 -0.40 7.72 -6.18
CA ILE A 6 0.71 8.54 -6.69
C ILE A 6 1.96 7.69 -6.91
N ALA A 7 2.29 6.79 -5.97
CA ALA A 7 3.42 5.88 -6.10
C ALA A 7 3.28 4.96 -7.34
N LEU A 8 2.08 4.46 -7.63
CA LEU A 8 1.82 3.66 -8.83
C LEU A 8 1.87 4.50 -10.12
N LEU A 9 1.40 5.75 -10.09
CA LEU A 9 1.44 6.65 -11.25
C LEU A 9 2.87 6.88 -11.73
N PHE A 10 3.85 7.04 -10.83
CA PHE A 10 5.26 7.18 -11.24
C PHE A 10 5.83 5.95 -11.98
N ILE A 11 5.25 4.78 -11.79
CA ILE A 11 5.65 3.56 -12.53
C ILE A 11 4.99 3.52 -13.91
N ILE A 12 3.74 4.00 -14.02
CA ILE A 12 2.93 3.95 -15.24
C ILE A 12 3.30 5.10 -16.19
N ILE A 13 3.43 6.32 -15.66
CA ILE A 13 3.71 7.53 -16.43
C ILE A 13 5.21 7.61 -16.69
N HIS A 14 5.63 7.11 -17.85
CA HIS A 14 6.85 7.47 -18.58
C HIS A 14 8.13 7.71 -17.76
N LYS A 15 8.31 6.98 -16.65
CA LYS A 15 9.52 6.89 -15.81
C LYS A 15 10.38 8.17 -15.80
N PRO A 16 9.88 9.28 -15.24
CA PRO A 16 10.65 10.53 -15.16
C PRO A 16 12.02 10.31 -14.50
N LYS A 17 12.98 11.23 -14.70
CA LYS A 17 14.39 11.12 -14.26
C LYS A 17 14.58 10.62 -12.82
N TYR A 18 13.62 10.86 -11.92
CA TYR A 18 13.64 10.45 -10.52
C TYR A 18 12.46 9.55 -10.09
N TRP A 19 11.82 8.84 -11.04
CA TRP A 19 10.60 8.06 -10.81
C TRP A 19 10.71 7.08 -9.65
N PHE A 20 11.85 6.41 -9.50
CA PHE A 20 12.04 5.42 -8.44
C PHE A 20 12.14 6.08 -7.07
N SER A 21 12.89 7.18 -6.96
CA SER A 21 13.00 7.94 -5.71
C SER A 21 11.63 8.49 -5.30
N LEU A 22 10.89 9.07 -6.24
CA LEU A 22 9.52 9.54 -5.99
C LEU A 22 8.59 8.39 -5.58
N HIS A 23 8.63 7.25 -6.28
CA HIS A 23 7.87 6.06 -5.92
C HIS A 23 8.13 5.64 -4.46
N VAL A 24 9.40 5.56 -4.06
CA VAL A 24 9.80 5.19 -2.70
C VAL A 24 9.33 6.22 -1.67
N VAL A 25 9.48 7.52 -1.95
CA VAL A 25 9.02 8.59 -1.06
C VAL A 25 7.52 8.49 -0.83
N PHE A 26 6.71 8.46 -1.89
CA PHE A 26 5.26 8.40 -1.75
C PHE A 26 4.77 7.09 -1.12
N ALA A 27 5.39 5.95 -1.46
CA ALA A 27 5.06 4.67 -0.81
C ALA A 27 5.37 4.71 0.69
N SER A 28 6.56 5.22 1.08
CA SER A 28 6.99 5.31 2.48
C SER A 28 6.12 6.28 3.28
N SER A 29 5.80 7.45 2.72
CA SER A 29 4.87 8.41 3.33
C SER A 29 3.49 7.80 3.52
N GLY A 30 3.00 7.01 2.56
CA GLY A 30 1.74 6.27 2.68
C GLY A 30 1.74 5.26 3.84
N ILE A 31 2.85 4.54 4.04
CA ILE A 31 3.01 3.60 5.15
C ILE A 31 3.05 4.35 6.49
N ILE A 32 3.81 5.43 6.59
CA ILE A 32 3.89 6.25 7.81
C ILE A 32 2.51 6.77 8.21
N LEU A 33 1.75 7.31 7.26
CA LEU A 33 0.38 7.77 7.52
C LEU A 33 -0.56 6.63 7.93
N ALA A 34 -0.40 5.44 7.36
CA ALA A 34 -1.17 4.27 7.77
C ALA A 34 -0.83 3.83 9.21
N ILE A 35 0.44 3.89 9.61
CA ILE A 35 0.86 3.64 11.01
C ILE A 35 0.23 4.67 11.94
N ILE A 36 0.28 5.96 11.60
CA ILE A 36 -0.35 7.02 12.39
C ILE A 36 -1.86 6.79 12.49
N GLY A 37 -2.52 6.45 11.38
CA GLY A 37 -3.95 6.13 11.38
C GLY A 37 -4.30 4.96 12.30
N LEU A 38 -3.51 3.88 12.26
CA LEU A 38 -3.67 2.74 13.16
C LEU A 38 -3.42 3.11 14.64
N TYR A 39 -2.45 3.98 14.90
CA TYR A 39 -2.16 4.47 16.26
C TYR A 39 -3.28 5.35 16.82
N LEU A 40 -3.90 6.18 15.98
CA LEU A 40 -5.04 7.04 16.36
C LEU A 40 -6.35 6.25 16.56
N LEU A 41 -6.42 5.01 16.08
CA LEU A 41 -7.49 4.06 16.39
C LEU A 41 -7.25 3.49 17.80
N ASP A 42 -7.42 4.34 18.81
CA ASP A 42 -7.24 4.09 20.26
C ASP A 42 -7.92 2.79 20.75
N SER A 43 -9.02 2.39 20.09
CA SER A 43 -9.67 1.09 20.27
C SER A 43 -10.00 0.44 18.92
N LEU A 44 -9.02 -0.28 18.35
CA LEU A 44 -9.22 -1.08 17.14
C LEU A 44 -10.13 -2.29 17.44
N ILE A 45 -11.45 -2.10 17.37
CA ILE A 45 -12.40 -3.22 17.46
C ILE A 45 -12.35 -3.99 16.13
N LEU A 46 -11.53 -5.03 16.09
CA LEU A 46 -11.33 -5.92 14.92
C LEU A 46 -12.55 -6.77 14.54
N ILE A 47 -13.70 -6.57 15.19
CA ILE A 47 -14.95 -7.28 14.90
C ILE A 47 -15.51 -6.87 13.53
N LEU A 48 -15.18 -5.67 13.06
CA LEU A 48 -15.63 -5.19 11.76
C LEU A 48 -14.75 -5.76 10.64
N ASN A 49 -15.38 -6.45 9.68
CA ASN A 49 -14.71 -7.02 8.50
C ASN A 49 -13.75 -6.03 7.81
N HIS A 50 -14.09 -4.73 7.77
CA HIS A 50 -13.21 -3.72 7.17
C HIS A 50 -11.89 -3.54 7.94
N ALA A 51 -11.90 -3.66 9.28
CA ALA A 51 -10.73 -3.50 10.12
C ALA A 51 -9.76 -4.68 9.95
N THR A 52 -10.28 -5.92 9.93
CA THR A 52 -9.48 -7.12 9.67
C THR A 52 -8.84 -7.10 8.29
N ILE A 53 -9.62 -6.78 7.25
CA ILE A 53 -9.11 -6.67 5.87
C ILE A 53 -8.07 -5.56 5.79
N GLY A 54 -8.31 -4.40 6.42
CA GLY A 54 -7.38 -3.28 6.47
C GLY A 54 -6.06 -3.65 7.12
N LEU A 55 -6.09 -4.34 8.26
CA LEU A 55 -4.89 -4.78 8.98
C LEU A 55 -4.08 -5.80 8.17
N ILE A 56 -4.73 -6.82 7.59
CA ILE A 56 -4.07 -7.81 6.73
C ILE A 56 -3.43 -7.12 5.53
N THR A 57 -4.15 -6.21 4.88
CA THR A 57 -3.64 -5.44 3.73
C THR A 57 -2.42 -4.61 4.12
N PHE A 58 -2.45 -4.01 5.31
CA PHE A 58 -1.33 -3.23 5.83
C PHE A 58 -0.09 -4.10 6.11
N ILE A 59 -0.25 -5.29 6.70
CA ILE A 59 0.85 -6.24 6.92
C ILE A 59 1.46 -6.67 5.57
N ILE A 60 0.63 -7.02 4.58
CA ILE A 60 1.09 -7.40 3.24
C ILE A 60 1.79 -6.21 2.55
N LEU A 61 1.34 -4.96 2.77
CA LEU A 61 1.99 -3.75 2.25
C LEU A 61 3.40 -3.58 2.82
N ILE A 62 3.60 -3.77 4.12
CA ILE A 62 4.94 -3.75 4.73
C ILE A 62 5.83 -4.83 4.08
N GLY A 63 5.35 -6.07 4.00
CA GLY A 63 6.09 -7.16 3.37
C GLY A 63 6.44 -6.88 1.90
N THR A 64 5.51 -6.31 1.15
CA THR A 64 5.71 -5.95 -0.27
C THR A 64 6.73 -4.84 -0.45
N THR A 65 6.84 -3.93 0.51
CA THR A 65 7.84 -2.85 0.52
C THR A 65 9.24 -3.42 0.76
N LEU A 66 9.37 -4.40 1.66
CA LEU A 66 10.61 -5.17 1.85
C LEU A 66 10.99 -5.95 0.58
N ILE A 67 10.02 -6.61 -0.06
CA ILE A 67 10.26 -7.30 -1.34
C ILE A 67 10.69 -6.30 -2.43
N GLY A 68 10.08 -5.11 -2.47
CA GLY A 68 10.43 -4.05 -3.44
C GLY A 68 11.87 -3.54 -3.27
N THR A 69 12.30 -3.32 -2.03
CA THR A 69 13.70 -2.93 -1.74
C THR A 69 14.69 -4.04 -2.07
N ILE A 70 14.35 -5.30 -1.78
CA ILE A 70 15.15 -6.46 -2.19
C ILE A 70 15.23 -6.56 -3.71
N ALA A 71 14.08 -6.46 -4.41
CA ALA A 71 13.99 -6.53 -5.87
C ALA A 71 14.88 -5.49 -6.56
N TYR A 72 14.97 -4.29 -5.99
CA TYR A 72 15.85 -3.23 -6.48
C TYR A 72 17.33 -3.60 -6.34
N ARG A 73 17.73 -4.18 -5.20
CA ARG A 73 19.13 -4.59 -4.95
C ARG A 73 19.57 -5.76 -5.83
N ILE A 74 18.76 -6.81 -5.90
CA ILE A 74 19.15 -8.06 -6.61
C ILE A 74 18.88 -8.02 -8.11
N LYS A 75 18.09 -7.04 -8.59
CA LYS A 75 17.71 -6.84 -10.02
C LYS A 75 17.12 -8.08 -10.72
N LYS A 76 16.63 -9.08 -9.97
CA LYS A 76 16.01 -10.29 -10.51
C LYS A 76 14.61 -9.97 -11.06
N LYS A 77 14.39 -10.27 -12.35
CA LYS A 77 13.11 -10.02 -13.06
C LYS A 77 11.91 -10.61 -12.33
N ASN A 78 12.01 -11.85 -11.84
CA ASN A 78 10.91 -12.54 -11.18
C ASN A 78 10.48 -11.85 -9.88
N VAL A 79 11.45 -11.40 -9.07
CA VAL A 79 11.14 -10.71 -7.80
C VAL A 79 10.48 -9.35 -8.07
N ARG A 80 10.90 -8.65 -9.11
CA ARG A 80 10.24 -7.42 -9.57
C ARG A 80 8.80 -7.68 -10.02
N LEU A 81 8.54 -8.77 -10.76
CA LEU A 81 7.18 -9.13 -11.19
C LEU A 81 6.29 -9.46 -10.00
N ILE A 82 6.79 -10.22 -9.01
CA ILE A 82 6.08 -10.53 -7.77
C ILE A 82 5.71 -9.23 -7.04
N HIS A 83 6.67 -8.31 -6.85
CA HIS A 83 6.39 -7.02 -6.21
C HIS A 83 5.28 -6.24 -6.93
N ILE A 84 5.32 -6.17 -8.27
CA ILE A 84 4.30 -5.44 -9.06
C ILE A 84 2.92 -6.10 -8.91
N TRP A 85 2.83 -7.42 -9.04
CA TRP A 85 1.56 -8.14 -8.94
C TRP A 85 0.94 -8.01 -7.55
N ILE A 86 1.73 -8.22 -6.49
CA ILE A 86 1.24 -8.07 -5.12
C ILE A 86 0.83 -6.61 -4.85
N SER A 87 1.60 -5.62 -5.33
CA SER A 87 1.25 -4.20 -5.16
C SER A 87 -0.09 -3.84 -5.83
N ARG A 88 -0.40 -4.43 -6.99
CA ARG A 88 -1.70 -4.25 -7.65
C ARG A 88 -2.85 -4.85 -6.85
N VAL A 89 -2.66 -6.05 -6.30
CA VAL A 89 -3.65 -6.71 -5.44
C VAL A 89 -3.90 -5.87 -4.18
N ILE A 90 -2.83 -5.41 -3.51
CA ILE A 90 -2.94 -4.51 -2.34
C ILE A 90 -3.71 -3.25 -2.68
N TYR A 91 -3.46 -2.65 -3.85
CA TYR A 91 -4.16 -1.45 -4.28
C TYR A 91 -5.67 -1.68 -4.42
N ILE A 92 -6.08 -2.77 -5.08
CA ILE A 92 -7.49 -3.14 -5.25
C ILE A 92 -8.14 -3.41 -3.88
N ILE A 93 -7.50 -4.23 -3.03
CA ILE A 93 -8.03 -4.53 -1.69
C ILE A 93 -8.13 -3.25 -0.86
N SER A 94 -7.15 -2.34 -0.95
CA SER A 94 -7.19 -1.06 -0.23
C SER A 94 -8.41 -0.24 -0.63
N ILE A 95 -8.75 -0.16 -1.93
CA ILE A 95 -9.95 0.51 -2.41
C ILE A 95 -11.19 -0.11 -1.78
N VAL A 96 -11.31 -1.44 -1.83
CA VAL A 96 -12.44 -2.17 -1.24
C VAL A 96 -12.55 -1.88 0.26
N THR A 97 -11.44 -1.90 1.00
CA THR A 97 -11.39 -1.59 2.43
C THR A 97 -11.91 -0.17 2.72
N VAL A 98 -11.50 0.82 1.93
CA VAL A 98 -11.97 2.21 2.10
C VAL A 98 -13.46 2.33 1.79
N VAL A 99 -13.96 1.68 0.74
CA VAL A 99 -15.39 1.66 0.40
C VAL A 99 -16.20 1.01 1.53
N LEU A 100 -15.74 -0.12 2.08
CA LEU A 100 -16.39 -0.78 3.22
C LEU A 100 -16.37 0.08 4.48
N GLY A 101 -15.26 0.78 4.75
CA GLY A 101 -15.15 1.71 5.87
C GLY A 101 -16.15 2.85 5.75
N ILE A 102 -16.18 3.55 4.61
CA ILE A 102 -17.13 4.63 4.35
C ILE A 102 -18.59 4.13 4.44
N GLY A 103 -18.88 2.99 3.81
CA GLY A 103 -20.22 2.40 3.82
C GLY A 103 -20.70 1.94 5.20
N PHE A 104 -19.79 1.69 6.15
CA PHE A 104 -20.14 1.42 7.54
C PHE A 104 -20.56 2.69 8.28
N PHE A 105 -19.85 3.81 8.09
CA PHE A 105 -20.15 5.08 8.77
C PHE A 105 -21.34 5.85 8.18
N LEU A 106 -21.77 5.52 6.95
CA LEU A 106 -22.93 6.12 6.30
C LEU A 106 -24.26 5.39 6.59
N LYS A 107 -24.21 4.28 7.34
CA LYS A 107 -25.39 3.57 7.83
C LYS A 107 -25.73 4.01 9.24
#